data_AF-L7ZTU5-F1
#
_entry.id   AF-L7ZTU5-F1
#
_cell.length_a   1.000
_cell.length_b   1.000
_cell.length_c   1.000
_cell.angle_alpha   90.00
_cell.angle_beta   90.00
_cell.angle_gamma   90.00
#
_symmetry.space_group_name_H-M   'P 1'
#
loop_
_entity.id
_entity.type
_entity.pdbx_description
1 polymer ?
#
loop_
_entity_poly.entity_id
_entity_poly.type
_entity_poly.pdbx_seq_one_letter_code
_entity_poly.pdbx_strand_id
1 'polypeptide(L)'
;MKEVLQRVKEQLEQAFEEPRSTSLDGALHELEQLKASAGEKKQMIEDVIRAVAHARNARMELAEAGDESATNAFAEAYRALDQAIESYSDVDNDPV
;
A
#
# COMPACT_ATOMS: atom_id res chain seq x y z
N MET A 1 -8.16 -1.84 -10.93
CA MET A 1 -8.03 -2.06 -9.46
C MET A 1 -6.67 -2.64 -9.11
N LYS A 2 -6.30 -3.81 -9.65
CA LYS A 2 -4.96 -4.40 -9.46
C LYS A 2 -3.81 -3.46 -9.85
N GLU A 3 -3.93 -2.75 -10.97
CA GLU A 3 -2.92 -1.79 -11.43
C GLU A 3 -2.68 -0.64 -10.43
N VAL A 4 -3.74 -0.15 -9.76
CA VAL A 4 -3.62 0.89 -8.72
C VAL A 4 -2.85 0.34 -7.53
N LEU A 5 -3.17 -0.87 -7.08
CA LEU A 5 -2.46 -1.51 -5.97
C LEU A 5 -0.99 -1.78 -6.30
N GLN A 6 -0.68 -2.20 -7.53
CA GLN A 6 0.69 -2.38 -7.99
C GLN A 6 1.47 -1.05 -8.04
N ARG A 7 0.86 0.02 -8.55
CA ARG A 7 1.46 1.35 -8.55
C ARG A 7 1.72 1.86 -7.13
N VAL A 8 0.77 1.65 -6.22
CA VAL A 8 0.93 2.01 -4.81
C VAL A 8 2.08 1.21 -4.17
N LYS A 9 2.23 -0.08 -4.52
CA LYS A 9 3.36 -0.90 -4.08
C LYS A 9 4.70 -0.34 -4.57
N GLU A 10 4.81 0.02 -5.85
CA GLU A 10 6.04 0.65 -6.38
C GLU A 10 6.36 1.98 -5.67
N GLN A 11 5.35 2.80 -5.37
CA GLN A 11 5.54 4.03 -4.60
C GLN A 11 5.99 3.75 -3.15
N LEU A 12 5.51 2.67 -2.54
CA LEU A 12 5.94 2.22 -1.22
C LEU A 12 7.41 1.76 -1.24
N GLU A 13 7.84 1.07 -2.30
CA GLU A 13 9.24 0.68 -2.56
C GLU A 13 10.14 1.90 -2.67
N GLN A 14 9.76 2.85 -3.50
CA GLN A 14 10.48 4.10 -3.64
C GLN A 14 10.50 4.94 -2.34
N ALA A 15 9.44 4.89 -1.53
CA ALA A 15 9.39 5.56 -0.24
C ALA A 15 10.24 4.88 0.84
N PHE A 16 10.47 3.58 0.72
CA PHE A 16 11.38 2.85 1.59
C PHE A 16 12.85 3.12 1.22
N GLU A 17 13.16 3.12 -0.08
CA GLU A 17 14.52 3.39 -0.59
C GLU A 17 14.91 4.87 -0.47
N GLU A 18 13.98 5.77 -0.79
CA GLU A 18 14.17 7.23 -0.76
C GLU A 18 13.15 7.93 0.16
N PRO A 19 13.23 7.71 1.48
CA PRO A 19 12.23 8.17 2.44
C PRO A 19 12.19 9.69 2.66
N ARG A 20 13.07 10.46 2.03
CA ARG A 20 12.98 11.94 2.03
C ARG A 20 12.32 12.47 0.75
N SER A 21 12.57 11.84 -0.39
CA SER A 21 12.16 12.31 -1.73
C SER A 21 10.75 11.86 -2.12
N THR A 22 10.33 10.68 -1.67
CA THR A 22 9.08 10.06 -2.14
C THR A 22 7.96 10.21 -1.13
N SER A 23 6.86 10.87 -1.52
CA SER A 23 5.64 10.98 -0.70
C SER A 23 4.64 9.87 -1.04
N LEU A 24 3.95 9.36 -0.02
CA LEU A 24 2.84 8.41 -0.15
C LEU A 24 1.46 9.08 -0.18
N ASP A 25 1.38 10.42 -0.20
CA ASP A 25 0.11 11.14 -0.23
C ASP A 25 -0.69 10.81 -1.51
N GLY A 26 -0.01 10.66 -2.66
CA GLY A 26 -0.62 10.25 -3.91
C GLY A 26 -1.17 8.82 -3.83
N ALA A 27 -0.37 7.88 -3.32
CA ALA A 27 -0.78 6.50 -3.07
C ALA A 27 -2.05 6.42 -2.21
N LEU A 28 -2.09 7.16 -1.09
CA LEU A 28 -3.25 7.19 -0.21
C LEU A 28 -4.50 7.75 -0.90
N HIS A 29 -4.34 8.78 -1.74
CA HIS A 29 -5.45 9.32 -2.51
C HIS A 29 -6.01 8.30 -3.51
N GLU A 30 -5.13 7.60 -4.24
CA GLU A 30 -5.54 6.55 -5.19
C GLU A 30 -6.26 5.39 -4.48
N LEU A 31 -5.77 4.98 -3.30
CA LEU A 31 -6.42 3.94 -2.49
C LEU A 31 -7.79 4.36 -1.96
N GLU A 32 -7.96 5.62 -1.55
CA GLU A 32 -9.27 6.17 -1.13
C GLU A 32 -10.28 6.16 -2.28
N GLN A 33 -9.86 6.51 -3.50
CA GLN A 33 -10.70 6.39 -4.69
C GLN A 33 -11.03 4.92 -4.99
N LEU A 34 -10.05 4.02 -4.88
CA LEU A 34 -10.24 2.59 -5.07
C LEU A 34 -11.26 2.03 -4.09
N LYS A 35 -11.17 2.40 -2.80
CA LYS A 35 -12.09 1.99 -1.72
C LYS A 35 -13.55 2.29 -2.05
N ALA A 36 -13.84 3.43 -2.69
CA ALA A 36 -15.19 3.81 -3.08
C ALA A 36 -15.82 2.84 -4.09
N SER A 37 -14.99 2.15 -4.88
CA SER A 37 -15.41 1.20 -5.91
C SER A 37 -15.19 -0.28 -5.53
N ALA A 38 -14.64 -0.57 -4.34
CA ALA A 38 -14.13 -1.89 -3.96
C ALA A 38 -15.22 -2.92 -3.56
N GLY A 39 -16.48 -2.51 -3.38
CA GLY A 39 -17.58 -3.42 -3.04
C GLY A 39 -17.28 -4.25 -1.78
N GLU A 40 -17.36 -5.58 -1.89
CA GLU A 40 -17.08 -6.52 -0.79
C GLU A 40 -15.62 -6.47 -0.31
N LYS A 41 -14.70 -6.01 -1.17
CA LYS A 41 -13.26 -5.87 -0.85
C LYS A 41 -12.95 -4.55 -0.13
N LYS A 42 -13.95 -3.73 0.22
CA LYS A 42 -13.78 -2.43 0.88
C LYS A 42 -12.98 -2.52 2.18
N GLN A 43 -13.25 -3.50 3.02
CA GLN A 43 -12.53 -3.67 4.30
C GLN A 43 -11.04 -3.93 4.05
N MET A 44 -10.71 -4.80 3.09
CA MET A 44 -9.33 -5.09 2.70
C MET A 44 -8.61 -3.85 2.17
N ILE A 45 -9.26 -3.03 1.34
CA ILE A 45 -8.68 -1.76 0.88
C ILE A 45 -8.50 -0.77 2.05
N GLU A 46 -9.41 -0.75 3.02
CA GLU A 46 -9.25 0.08 4.22
C GLU A 46 -8.05 -0.36 5.07
N ASP A 47 -7.80 -1.66 5.19
CA ASP A 47 -6.64 -2.19 5.89
C ASP A 47 -5.33 -1.82 5.15
N VAL A 48 -5.33 -1.85 3.82
CA VAL A 48 -4.21 -1.34 3.00
C VAL A 48 -3.98 0.15 3.27
N ILE A 49 -5.04 0.98 3.28
CA ILE A 49 -4.91 2.43 3.55
C ILE A 49 -4.30 2.68 4.92
N ARG A 50 -4.75 1.95 5.96
CA ARG A 50 -4.23 2.09 7.32
C ARG A 50 -2.73 1.74 7.37
N ALA A 51 -2.34 0.63 6.74
CA ALA A 51 -0.95 0.19 6.71
C ALA A 51 -0.05 1.18 5.93
N VAL A 52 -0.49 1.64 4.76
CA VAL A 52 0.25 2.65 3.96
C VAL A 52 0.34 4.00 4.69
N ALA A 53 -0.70 4.41 5.42
CA ALA A 53 -0.68 5.62 6.23
C ALA A 53 0.29 5.50 7.41
N HIS A 54 0.37 4.32 8.03
CA HIS A 54 1.35 4.04 9.06
C HIS A 54 2.79 4.14 8.51
N ALA A 55 3.07 3.47 7.39
CA ALA A 55 4.35 3.55 6.69
C ALA A 55 4.73 4.99 6.30
N ARG A 56 3.77 5.78 5.80
CA ARG A 56 3.96 7.21 5.50
C ARG A 56 4.44 8.00 6.71
N ASN A 57 3.83 7.79 7.88
CA ASN A 57 4.20 8.52 9.09
C ASN A 57 5.57 8.05 9.60
N ALA A 58 5.84 6.75 9.55
CA ALA A 58 7.12 6.16 9.96
C ALA A 58 8.27 6.41 8.96
N ARG A 59 7.97 6.84 7.72
CA ARG A 59 8.97 7.16 6.69
C ARG A 59 10.03 8.16 7.19
N MET A 60 9.62 9.16 7.97
CA MET A 60 10.58 10.13 8.52
C MET A 60 11.51 9.50 9.56
N GLU A 61 11.00 8.55 10.36
CA GLU A 61 11.81 7.80 11.32
C GLU A 61 12.82 6.90 10.59
N LEU A 62 12.43 6.28 9.48
CA LEU A 62 13.32 5.54 8.58
C LEU A 62 14.44 6.44 8.03
N ALA A 63 14.09 7.66 7.59
CA ALA A 63 15.03 8.63 7.01
C ALA A 63 16.04 9.22 8.02
N GLU A 64 15.72 9.23 9.31
CA GLU A 64 16.53 9.84 10.37
C GLU A 64 17.34 8.79 11.14
N ALA A 65 16.74 7.63 11.45
CA ALA A 65 17.31 6.66 12.37
C ALA A 65 17.52 5.26 11.76
N GLY A 66 16.97 4.97 10.58
CA GLY A 66 16.96 3.60 10.04
C GLY A 66 16.25 2.62 10.98
N ASP A 67 15.20 3.07 11.65
CA ASP A 67 14.54 2.37 12.76
C ASP A 67 13.85 1.05 12.31
N GLU A 68 13.98 0.02 13.14
CA GLU A 68 13.25 -1.26 13.01
C GLU A 68 11.74 -1.04 13.03
N SER A 69 11.26 -0.08 13.83
CA SER A 69 9.84 0.27 13.95
C SER A 69 9.29 0.78 12.61
N ALA A 70 10.07 1.61 11.91
CA ALA A 70 9.71 2.09 10.59
C ALA A 70 9.74 0.96 9.57
N THR A 71 10.78 0.12 9.60
CA THR A 71 10.87 -1.07 8.73
C THR A 71 9.67 -1.99 8.90
N ASN A 72 9.19 -2.18 10.13
CA ASN A 72 7.98 -2.96 10.41
C ASN A 72 6.72 -2.35 9.81
N ALA A 73 6.57 -1.02 9.87
CA ALA A 73 5.43 -0.32 9.26
C ALA A 73 5.40 -0.50 7.73
N PHE A 74 6.56 -0.42 7.07
CA PHE A 74 6.67 -0.71 5.64
C PHE A 74 6.37 -2.19 5.32
N ALA A 75 6.89 -3.13 6.12
CA ALA A 75 6.62 -4.55 5.96
C ALA A 75 5.13 -4.91 6.10
N GLU A 76 4.43 -4.26 7.04
CA GLU A 76 2.98 -4.39 7.19
C GLU A 76 2.24 -3.88 5.94
N ALA A 77 2.62 -2.71 5.43
CA ALA A 77 2.05 -2.14 4.22
C ALA A 77 2.27 -3.03 2.99
N TYR A 78 3.45 -3.63 2.82
CA TYR A 78 3.71 -4.58 1.75
C TYR A 78 2.81 -5.80 1.81
N ARG A 79 2.68 -6.41 2.99
CA ARG A 79 1.83 -7.61 3.17
C ARG A 79 0.37 -7.31 2.86
N ALA A 80 -0.13 -6.17 3.31
CA ALA A 80 -1.49 -5.74 3.01
C ALA A 80 -1.71 -5.53 1.50
N LEU A 81 -0.75 -4.89 0.83
CA LEU A 81 -0.79 -4.68 -0.63
C LEU A 81 -0.72 -5.99 -1.40
N ASP A 82 0.17 -6.91 -1.02
CA ASP A 82 0.30 -8.22 -1.67
C ASP A 82 -0.99 -9.03 -1.53
N GLN A 83 -1.55 -9.10 -0.31
CA GLN A 83 -2.84 -9.76 -0.08
C GLN A 83 -3.96 -9.13 -0.93
N ALA A 84 -4.00 -7.81 -1.03
CA ALA A 84 -4.99 -7.13 -1.87
C ALA A 84 -4.78 -7.45 -3.35
N ILE A 85 -3.55 -7.40 -3.85
CA ILE A 85 -3.20 -7.72 -5.25
C ILE A 85 -3.57 -9.16 -5.59
N GLU A 86 -3.25 -10.11 -4.72
CA GLU A 86 -3.61 -11.53 -4.87
C GLU A 86 -5.12 -11.70 -4.93
N SER A 87 -5.86 -11.04 -4.05
CA SER A 87 -7.33 -11.08 -4.01
C SER A 87 -8.00 -10.53 -5.28
N TYR A 88 -7.31 -9.69 -6.07
CA TYR A 88 -7.77 -9.26 -7.41
C TYR A 88 -7.18 -10.10 -8.55
N SER A 89 -6.22 -10.98 -8.26
CA SER A 89 -5.60 -11.90 -9.22
C SER A 89 -6.35 -13.24 -9.29
N ASP A 90 -6.92 -13.70 -8.18
CA ASP A 90 -7.74 -14.92 -8.09
C ASP A 90 -9.16 -14.77 -8.69
N VAL A 91 -9.50 -13.59 -9.22
CA VAL A 91 -10.64 -13.48 -10.14
C VAL A 91 -10.14 -13.92 -11.51
N ASP A 92 -9.81 -15.21 -11.61
CA ASP A 92 -9.59 -15.83 -12.90
C ASP A 92 -10.91 -15.68 -13.67
N ASN A 93 -10.83 -14.84 -14.68
CA ASN A 93 -11.88 -14.57 -15.64
C ASN A 93 -11.92 -15.76 -16.59
N ASP A 94 -12.10 -16.97 -16.05
CA ASP A 94 -12.13 -18.23 -16.80
C ASP A 94 -13.53 -18.31 -17.44
N PRO A 95 -13.65 -18.11 -18.76
CA PRO A 95 -14.93 -18.21 -19.42
C PRO A 95 -15.23 -19.69 -19.65
N VAL A 96 -16.31 -20.20 -19.03
CA VAL A 96 -17.01 -21.41 -19.51
C VAL A 96 -18.50 -21.16 -19.68
#